data_AF-A0A840RQ03-F1
#
_entry.id   AF-A0A840RQ03-F1
#
_cell.length_a   1.000
_cell.length_b   1.000
_cell.length_c   1.000
_cell.angle_alpha   90.00
_cell.angle_beta   90.00
_cell.angle_gamma   90.00
#
_symmetry.space_group_name_H-M   'P 1'
#
loop_
_entity.id
_entity.type
_entity.pdbx_description
1 polymer ?
#
loop_
_entity_poly.entity_id
_entity_poly.type
_entity_poly.pdbx_seq_one_letter_code
_entity_poly.pdbx_strand_id
1 'polypeptide(L)'
;MTKSKSKSKSKSKSKPTTPPQAPVIPKTNPHFRSVDRAPYEIGFLLKAIDDDVSPHAPITDEQAREAEAIANHADNAQEVISRGLEAIGEVLSIAACNAECVVNSRTISAIGEIIRHLTVESQLMHDMGDLMKDTVAAHQKR
;
A
#
# COMPACT_ATOMS: atom_id res chain seq x y z
N MET A 1 46.19 -40.70 -52.60
CA MET A 1 46.41 -39.80 -51.43
C MET A 1 45.26 -38.80 -51.43
N THR A 2 44.43 -38.59 -50.42
CA THR A 2 44.23 -39.15 -49.08
C THR A 2 42.81 -38.70 -48.70
N LYS A 3 41.99 -39.61 -48.19
CA LYS A 3 40.67 -39.31 -47.60
C LYS A 3 40.84 -38.41 -46.37
N SER A 4 39.96 -37.42 -46.20
CA SER A 4 39.62 -36.86 -44.89
C SER A 4 38.14 -36.55 -44.81
N LYS A 5 37.39 -37.49 -44.24
CA LYS A 5 36.05 -37.28 -43.68
C LYS A 5 36.24 -36.63 -42.30
N SER A 6 35.75 -35.41 -42.10
CA SER A 6 35.52 -34.85 -40.77
C SER A 6 34.02 -34.93 -40.45
N LYS A 7 33.67 -35.91 -39.60
CA LYS A 7 32.40 -35.96 -38.89
C LYS A 7 32.37 -34.82 -37.87
N SER A 8 31.52 -33.83 -38.05
CA SER A 8 31.10 -32.93 -36.97
C SER A 8 29.69 -33.32 -36.51
N LYS A 9 29.64 -34.03 -35.38
CA LYS A 9 28.42 -34.34 -34.61
C LYS A 9 27.70 -33.02 -34.29
N SER A 10 26.52 -32.84 -34.88
CA SER A 10 25.50 -31.91 -34.37
C SER A 10 25.04 -32.41 -33.00
N LYS A 11 25.59 -31.84 -31.93
CA LYS A 11 25.03 -31.97 -30.58
C LYS A 11 23.81 -31.05 -30.53
N SER A 12 22.62 -31.65 -30.60
CA SER A 12 21.36 -31.00 -30.25
C SER A 12 21.44 -30.51 -28.81
N LYS A 13 21.61 -29.20 -28.61
CA LYS A 13 21.44 -28.58 -27.30
C LYS A 13 19.95 -28.59 -26.99
N SER A 14 19.52 -29.53 -26.16
CA SER A 14 18.22 -29.54 -25.49
C SER A 14 18.12 -28.27 -24.64
N LYS A 15 17.30 -27.32 -25.10
CA LYS A 15 16.88 -26.16 -24.32
C LYS A 15 16.07 -26.69 -23.12
N PRO A 16 16.35 -26.29 -21.87
CA PRO A 16 15.51 -26.69 -20.75
C PRO A 16 14.14 -26.06 -20.95
N THR A 17 13.12 -26.89 -21.11
CA THR A 17 11.73 -26.46 -21.15
C THR A 17 11.32 -26.14 -19.73
N THR A 18 11.27 -24.85 -19.39
CA THR A 18 10.61 -24.40 -18.16
C THR A 18 9.17 -24.91 -18.20
N PRO A 19 8.69 -25.62 -17.16
CA PRO A 19 7.28 -26.00 -17.09
C PRO A 19 6.41 -24.75 -17.24
N PRO A 20 5.24 -24.83 -17.89
CA PRO A 20 4.28 -23.74 -17.85
C PRO A 20 4.02 -23.41 -16.38
N GLN A 21 4.44 -22.22 -15.94
CA GLN A 21 4.06 -21.75 -14.62
C GLN A 21 2.54 -21.63 -14.66
N ALA A 22 1.86 -22.58 -14.00
CA ALA A 22 0.45 -22.44 -13.71
C ALA A 22 0.24 -21.06 -13.08
N PRO A 23 -0.89 -20.37 -13.35
CA PRO A 23 -1.19 -19.12 -12.68
C PRO A 23 -1.00 -19.35 -11.18
N VAL A 24 -0.01 -18.68 -10.59
CA VAL A 24 0.13 -18.65 -9.15
C VAL A 24 -1.05 -17.81 -8.70
N ILE A 25 -2.20 -18.46 -8.47
CA ILE A 25 -3.32 -17.84 -7.79
C ILE A 25 -2.73 -17.46 -6.44
N PRO A 26 -2.57 -16.15 -6.14
CA PRO A 26 -2.07 -15.75 -4.84
C PRO A 26 -3.01 -16.39 -3.83
N LYS A 27 -2.49 -17.23 -2.93
CA LYS A 27 -3.28 -17.69 -1.80
C LYS A 27 -3.72 -16.43 -1.07
N THR A 28 -4.98 -16.06 -1.24
CA THR A 28 -5.57 -14.91 -0.55
C THR A 28 -5.42 -15.19 0.93
N ASN A 29 -4.59 -14.42 1.61
CA ASN A 29 -4.47 -14.53 3.06
C ASN A 29 -5.86 -14.23 3.63
N PRO A 30 -6.51 -15.14 4.38
CA PRO A 30 -7.88 -14.95 4.85
C PRO A 30 -8.03 -13.72 5.77
N HIS A 31 -6.93 -13.21 6.31
CA HIS A 31 -6.89 -11.99 7.13
C HIS A 31 -6.76 -10.71 6.29
N PHE A 32 -6.39 -10.81 5.02
CA PHE A 32 -6.30 -9.69 4.07
C PHE A 32 -7.47 -9.76 3.08
N ARG A 33 -8.44 -8.86 3.24
CA ARG A 33 -9.68 -8.85 2.45
C ARG A 33 -9.46 -8.20 1.08
N SER A 34 -8.46 -7.34 0.93
CA SER A 34 -8.20 -6.52 -0.24
C SER A 34 -6.74 -6.06 -0.31
N VAL A 35 -6.00 -6.62 -1.27
CA VAL A 35 -4.61 -6.21 -1.56
C VAL A 35 -4.54 -4.74 -1.98
N ASP A 36 -5.57 -4.23 -2.66
CA ASP A 36 -5.65 -2.83 -3.09
C ASP A 36 -5.79 -1.85 -1.93
N ARG A 37 -6.09 -2.35 -0.72
CA ARG A 37 -6.20 -1.57 0.52
C ARG A 37 -5.14 -1.92 1.54
N ALA A 38 -4.03 -2.51 1.11
CA ALA A 38 -3.05 -3.07 2.03
C ALA A 38 -2.60 -2.16 3.19
N PRO A 39 -2.35 -0.85 2.99
CA PRO A 39 -2.04 0.04 4.11
C PRO A 39 -3.13 0.03 5.19
N TYR A 40 -4.39 0.18 4.78
CA TYR A 40 -5.54 0.18 5.69
C TYR A 40 -5.72 -1.18 6.39
N GLU A 41 -5.55 -2.29 5.66
CA GLU A 41 -5.72 -3.63 6.24
C GLU A 41 -4.67 -3.94 7.31
N ILE A 42 -3.45 -3.42 7.18
CA ILE A 42 -2.40 -3.57 8.20
C ILE A 42 -2.84 -2.89 9.51
N GLY A 43 -3.31 -1.64 9.44
CA GLY A 43 -3.78 -0.95 10.63
C GLY A 43 -5.00 -1.60 11.27
N PHE A 44 -5.94 -2.07 10.45
CA PHE A 44 -7.11 -2.82 10.94
C PHE A 44 -6.71 -4.11 11.66
N LEU A 45 -5.76 -4.87 11.12
CA LEU A 45 -5.26 -6.10 11.76
C LEU A 45 -4.51 -5.80 13.06
N LEU A 46 -3.71 -4.73 13.11
CA LEU A 46 -3.03 -4.31 14.33
C LEU A 46 -4.04 -3.93 15.43
N LYS A 47 -5.10 -3.21 15.07
CA LYS A 47 -6.20 -2.89 15.98
C LYS A 47 -6.92 -4.14 16.50
N ALA A 48 -7.22 -5.09 15.61
CA ALA A 48 -7.87 -6.34 16.01
C ALA A 48 -7.01 -7.19 16.96
N ILE A 49 -5.69 -7.17 16.81
CA ILE A 49 -4.77 -7.83 17.75
C ILE A 49 -4.82 -7.14 19.13
N ASP A 50 -4.87 -5.81 19.18
CA ASP A 50 -4.97 -5.07 20.44
C ASP A 50 -6.28 -5.39 21.20
N ASP A 51 -7.41 -5.45 20.47
CA ASP A 51 -8.72 -5.82 21.03
C ASP A 51 -8.70 -7.25 21.66
N ASP A 52 -7.92 -8.17 21.09
CA ASP A 52 -7.79 -9.56 21.55
C ASP A 52 -6.75 -9.71 22.69
N VAL A 53 -5.80 -8.77 22.83
CA VAL A 53 -4.71 -8.79 23.82
C VAL A 53 -5.06 -7.89 25.01
N SER A 54 -6.03 -8.35 25.81
CA SER A 54 -6.39 -7.83 27.14
C SER A 54 -6.88 -6.36 27.21
N PRO A 55 -8.21 -6.12 27.14
CA PRO A 55 -8.82 -4.79 27.31
C PRO A 55 -8.75 -4.22 28.75
N HIS A 56 -7.92 -4.81 29.63
CA HIS A 56 -7.94 -4.55 31.08
C HIS A 56 -6.60 -4.09 31.67
N ALA A 57 -5.55 -3.95 30.86
CA ALA A 57 -4.35 -3.26 31.32
C ALA A 57 -4.56 -1.75 31.14
N PRO A 58 -4.59 -0.96 32.23
CA PRO A 58 -4.44 0.48 32.10
C PRO A 58 -3.21 0.81 31.27
N ILE A 59 -3.36 1.69 30.28
CA ILE A 59 -2.18 2.29 29.67
C ILE A 59 -1.48 3.17 30.72
N THR A 60 -0.17 3.24 30.63
CA THR A 60 0.66 4.12 31.45
C THR A 60 0.60 5.56 30.92
N ASP A 61 1.03 6.54 31.74
CA ASP A 61 1.15 7.93 31.29
C ASP A 61 2.06 8.08 30.06
N GLU A 62 3.10 7.25 29.94
CA GLU A 62 3.99 7.28 28.78
C GLU A 62 3.28 6.76 27.53
N GLN A 63 2.54 5.65 27.64
CA GLN A 63 1.73 5.14 26.54
C GLN A 63 0.62 6.11 26.12
N ALA A 64 0.06 6.88 27.06
CA ALA A 64 -0.88 7.95 26.73
C ALA A 64 -0.22 9.07 25.91
N ARG A 65 1.04 9.44 26.21
CA ARG A 65 1.81 10.40 25.38
C ARG A 65 2.16 9.83 24.01
N GLU A 66 2.52 8.55 23.93
CA GLU A 66 2.76 7.87 22.66
C GLU A 66 1.49 7.86 21.79
N ALA A 67 0.33 7.56 22.37
CA ALA A 67 -0.95 7.62 21.69
C ALA A 67 -1.28 9.04 21.19
N GLU A 68 -1.05 10.07 22.02
CA GLU A 68 -1.19 11.47 21.62
C GLU A 68 -0.27 11.84 20.44
N ALA A 69 0.99 11.38 20.48
CA ALA A 69 1.93 11.60 19.38
C ALA A 69 1.48 10.92 18.08
N ILE A 70 0.93 9.70 18.15
CA ILE A 70 0.38 8.99 17.00
C ILE A 70 -0.83 9.73 16.44
N ALA A 71 -1.75 10.20 17.29
CA ALA A 71 -2.91 10.99 16.87
C ALA A 71 -2.50 12.26 16.13
N ASN A 72 -1.54 13.00 16.67
CA ASN A 72 -1.01 14.21 16.04
C ASN A 72 -0.30 13.89 14.71
N HIS A 73 0.42 12.77 14.63
CA HIS A 73 1.08 12.36 13.40
C HIS A 73 0.07 11.96 12.31
N ALA A 74 -1.01 11.28 12.69
CA ALA A 74 -2.09 10.93 11.81
C ALA A 74 -2.78 12.17 11.22
N ASP A 75 -3.08 13.17 12.04
CA ASP A 75 -3.66 14.45 11.59
C ASP A 75 -2.74 15.17 10.60
N ASN A 76 -1.43 15.22 10.89
CA ASN A 76 -0.43 15.80 9.97
C ASN A 76 -0.34 15.04 8.63
N ALA A 77 -0.37 13.71 8.68
CA ALA A 77 -0.32 12.88 7.47
C ALA A 77 -1.58 13.11 6.60
N GLN A 78 -2.76 13.20 7.22
CA GLN A 78 -4.00 13.53 6.51
C GLN A 78 -3.94 14.88 5.82
N GLU A 79 -3.35 15.89 6.47
CA GLU A 79 -3.16 17.21 5.88
C GLU A 79 -2.25 17.14 4.65
N VAL A 80 -1.11 16.45 4.75
CA VAL A 80 -0.18 16.26 3.62
C VAL A 80 -0.85 15.53 2.46
N ILE A 81 -1.59 14.45 2.74
CA ILE A 81 -2.33 13.71 1.70
C ILE A 81 -3.36 14.61 1.02
N SER A 82 -4.12 15.38 1.80
CA SER A 82 -5.16 16.28 1.26
C SER A 82 -4.56 17.35 0.34
N ARG A 83 -3.49 18.02 0.78
CA ARG A 83 -2.76 18.99 -0.05
C ARG A 83 -2.19 18.35 -1.32
N GLY A 84 -1.67 17.11 -1.22
CA GLY A 84 -1.17 16.37 -2.37
C GLY A 84 -2.27 16.05 -3.39
N LEU A 85 -3.45 15.61 -2.93
CA LEU A 85 -4.61 15.34 -3.79
C LEU A 85 -5.12 16.63 -4.46
N GLU A 86 -5.14 17.74 -3.74
CA GLU A 86 -5.50 19.06 -4.30
C GLU A 86 -4.54 19.47 -5.41
N ALA A 87 -3.23 19.37 -5.19
CA ALA A 87 -2.22 19.68 -6.19
C ALA A 87 -2.32 18.79 -7.44
N ILE A 88 -2.61 17.50 -7.28
CA ILE A 88 -2.88 16.60 -8.41
C ILE A 88 -4.12 17.07 -9.19
N GLY A 89 -5.20 17.44 -8.49
CA GLY A 89 -6.41 17.98 -9.10
C GLY A 89 -6.17 19.27 -9.89
N GLU A 90 -5.34 20.16 -9.35
CA GLU A 90 -4.93 21.40 -10.03
C GLU A 90 -4.15 21.10 -11.31
N VAL A 91 -3.15 20.22 -11.25
CA VAL A 91 -2.37 19.81 -12.43
C VAL A 91 -3.25 19.19 -13.51
N LEU A 92 -4.19 18.32 -13.14
CA LEU A 92 -5.14 17.72 -14.08
C LEU A 92 -6.07 18.76 -14.71
N SER A 93 -6.51 19.74 -13.92
CA SER A 93 -7.36 20.84 -14.40
C SER A 93 -6.62 21.73 -15.41
N ILE A 94 -5.35 22.07 -15.12
CA ILE A 94 -4.48 22.80 -16.05
C ILE A 94 -4.27 22.02 -17.34
N ALA A 95 -3.97 20.72 -17.23
CA ALA A 95 -3.77 19.86 -18.39
C ALA A 95 -5.03 19.77 -19.27
N ALA A 96 -6.21 19.65 -18.67
CA ALA A 96 -7.48 19.57 -19.39
C ALA A 96 -7.82 20.85 -20.17
N CYS A 97 -7.38 22.02 -19.70
CA CYS A 97 -7.60 23.30 -20.36
C CYS A 97 -6.55 23.62 -21.44
N ASN A 98 -5.49 22.82 -21.56
CA ASN A 98 -4.43 23.06 -22.53
C ASN A 98 -4.61 22.17 -23.77
N ALA A 99 -5.01 22.77 -24.89
CA ALA A 99 -5.27 22.07 -26.15
C ALA A 99 -4.05 21.34 -26.75
N GLU A 100 -2.83 21.72 -26.37
CA GLU A 100 -1.59 21.05 -26.81
C GLU A 100 -1.13 19.96 -25.81
N CYS A 101 -1.77 19.86 -24.65
CA CYS A 101 -1.39 18.89 -23.63
C CYS A 101 -1.89 17.50 -24.03
N VAL A 102 -0.97 16.63 -24.42
CA VAL A 102 -1.25 15.21 -24.65
C VAL A 102 -0.73 14.41 -23.47
N VAL A 103 -1.62 14.06 -22.54
CA VAL A 103 -1.31 13.14 -21.45
C VAL A 103 -1.55 11.71 -21.92
N ASN A 104 -0.51 10.88 -21.88
CA ASN A 104 -0.65 9.48 -22.29
C ASN A 104 -1.50 8.68 -21.26
N SER A 105 -2.14 7.62 -21.73
CA SER A 105 -3.03 6.79 -20.90
C SER A 105 -2.32 6.09 -19.73
N ARG A 106 -1.03 5.79 -19.83
CA ARG A 106 -0.25 5.20 -18.72
C ARG A 106 -0.06 6.20 -17.58
N THR A 107 0.22 7.46 -17.90
CA THR A 107 0.35 8.54 -16.92
C THR A 107 -0.98 8.77 -16.20
N ILE A 108 -2.10 8.82 -16.94
CA ILE A 108 -3.44 8.94 -16.32
C ILE A 108 -3.74 7.73 -15.42
N SER A 109 -3.41 6.51 -15.86
CA SER A 109 -3.57 5.30 -15.05
C SER A 109 -2.75 5.38 -13.76
N ALA A 110 -1.48 5.77 -13.84
CA ALA A 110 -0.60 5.91 -12.67
C ALA A 110 -1.11 6.98 -11.69
N ILE A 111 -1.63 8.11 -12.19
CA ILE A 111 -2.25 9.13 -11.34
C ILE A 111 -3.48 8.56 -10.63
N GLY A 112 -4.33 7.83 -11.34
CA GLY A 112 -5.50 7.16 -10.74
C GLY A 112 -5.12 6.14 -9.66
N GLU A 113 -4.07 5.35 -9.89
CA GLU A 113 -3.52 4.41 -8.90
C GLU A 113 -3.00 5.12 -7.64
N ILE A 114 -2.27 6.23 -7.81
CA ILE A 114 -1.77 7.05 -6.70
C ILE A 114 -2.92 7.64 -5.89
N ILE A 115 -3.92 8.25 -6.55
CA ILE A 115 -5.11 8.80 -5.87
C ILE A 115 -5.80 7.70 -5.06
N ARG A 116 -5.97 6.50 -5.63
CA ARG A 116 -6.58 5.35 -4.94
C ARG A 116 -5.79 4.96 -3.68
N HIS A 117 -4.46 4.88 -3.75
CA HIS A 117 -3.61 4.56 -2.60
C HIS A 117 -3.66 5.64 -1.53
N LEU A 118 -3.51 6.91 -1.89
CA LEU A 118 -3.56 8.04 -0.96
C LEU A 118 -4.92 8.13 -0.26
N THR A 119 -6.02 7.83 -0.96
CA THR A 119 -7.36 7.81 -0.36
C THR A 119 -7.50 6.72 0.70
N VAL A 120 -6.92 5.54 0.46
CA VAL A 120 -6.93 4.43 1.44
C VAL A 120 -6.06 4.77 2.64
N GLU A 121 -4.89 5.35 2.42
CA GLU A 121 -3.98 5.76 3.48
C GLU A 121 -4.59 6.88 4.35
N SER A 122 -5.28 7.83 3.75
CA SER A 122 -6.02 8.87 4.47
C SER A 122 -7.11 8.30 5.39
N GLN A 123 -7.85 7.29 4.92
CA GLN A 123 -8.84 6.57 5.74
C GLN A 123 -8.17 5.86 6.92
N LEU A 124 -7.02 5.24 6.70
CA LEU A 124 -6.28 4.59 7.78
C LEU A 124 -5.82 5.60 8.84
N MET A 125 -5.22 6.71 8.40
CA MET A 125 -4.78 7.75 9.32
C MET A 125 -5.95 8.32 10.12
N HIS A 126 -7.12 8.48 9.48
CA HIS A 126 -8.33 8.91 10.19
C HIS A 126 -8.68 7.95 11.34
N ASP A 127 -8.88 6.68 11.01
CA ASP A 127 -9.37 5.68 11.96
C ASP A 127 -8.35 5.44 13.09
N MET A 128 -7.05 5.53 12.78
CA MET A 128 -5.98 5.42 13.75
C MET A 128 -5.93 6.65 14.67
N GLY A 129 -6.04 7.85 14.09
CA GLY A 129 -6.08 9.10 14.84
C GLY A 129 -7.24 9.12 15.83
N ASP A 130 -8.43 8.74 15.39
CA ASP A 130 -9.62 8.66 16.25
C ASP A 130 -9.47 7.63 17.37
N LEU A 131 -8.95 6.43 17.06
CA LEU A 131 -8.67 5.41 18.07
C LEU A 131 -7.72 5.90 19.16
N MET A 132 -6.64 6.59 18.78
CA MET A 132 -5.65 7.09 19.73
C MET A 132 -6.23 8.25 20.56
N LYS A 133 -7.03 9.14 19.96
CA LYS A 133 -7.76 10.20 20.69
C LYS A 133 -8.70 9.62 21.73
N ASP A 134 -9.46 8.57 21.38
CA ASP A 134 -10.36 7.87 22.31
C ASP A 134 -9.57 7.22 23.46
N THR A 135 -8.42 6.61 23.15
CA THR A 135 -7.53 5.97 24.12
C THR A 135 -7.00 6.98 25.16
N VAL A 136 -6.54 8.16 24.71
CA VAL A 136 -6.09 9.24 25.59
C VAL A 136 -7.24 9.78 26.45
N ALA A 137 -8.41 10.01 25.85
CA ALA A 137 -9.58 10.51 26.56
C ALA A 137 -10.08 9.53 27.64
N ALA A 138 -9.95 8.22 27.41
CA ALA A 138 -10.27 7.20 28.41
C ALA A 138 -9.29 7.18 29.58
N HIS A 139 -8.00 7.45 29.34
CA HIS A 139 -6.97 7.57 30.38
C HIS A 139 -7.21 8.79 31.29
N GLN A 140 -7.53 9.94 30.71
CA GLN A 140 -7.73 11.21 31.44
C GLN A 140 -8.96 11.22 32.36
N LYS A 141 -9.91 10.30 32.19
CA LYS A 141 -11.13 10.19 33.01
C LYS A 141 -10.93 9.38 34.30
N ARG A 142 -9.73 8.85 34.53
CA ARG A 142 -9.37 8.04 35.70
C ARG A 142 -8.74 8.90 36.78
#